data_AF-A0AAV1K268-F1
#
_entry.id   AF-A0AAV1K268-F1
#
_cell.length_a   1.000
_cell.length_b   1.000
_cell.length_c   1.000
_cell.angle_alpha   90.00
_cell.angle_beta   90.00
_cell.angle_gamma   90.00
#
_symmetry.space_group_name_H-M   'P 1'
#
loop_
_entity.id
_entity.type
_entity.pdbx_description
1 polymer ?
#
loop_
_entity_poly.entity_id
_entity_poly.type
_entity_poly.pdbx_seq_one_letter_code
_entity_poly.pdbx_strand_id
1 'polypeptide(L)'
;MHHLTTSHCSVAQVELRTGLVYLVSAYFQYSDDIQPHIRHLERVLEALKGKPVIIAVDTNTHSSLWHSRDEQLRGRGRAAEERREALEAFIIAKGLIVNNSEGEPDTICSPNGASNIDATLSTRSVKIGDWRVHEDVSTSDHRLITFAVLGGGTRLGGGRSVDEEPARFRDRGVDWAAFRSDLSLRVGSISFQASAEKVCGAFSSAVVSVAIVSGAEKI
;
A
#
# COMPACT_ATOMS: atom_id res chain seq x y z
N MET A 1 -7.78 -13.05 -11.34
CA MET A 1 -7.07 -12.17 -10.38
C MET A 1 -6.03 -12.90 -9.55
N HIS A 2 -6.26 -14.15 -9.12
CA HIS A 2 -5.29 -14.91 -8.29
C HIS A 2 -3.85 -15.01 -8.84
N HIS A 3 -3.67 -15.11 -10.15
CA HIS A 3 -2.33 -15.13 -10.77
C HIS A 3 -1.60 -13.77 -10.76
N LEU A 4 -2.26 -12.71 -10.29
CA LEU A 4 -1.73 -11.34 -10.18
C LEU A 4 -1.37 -10.96 -8.74
N THR A 5 -1.68 -11.81 -7.75
CA THR A 5 -1.34 -11.60 -6.34
C THR A 5 -0.11 -12.43 -5.96
N THR A 6 0.71 -11.89 -5.06
CA THR A 6 1.91 -12.53 -4.48
C THR A 6 1.96 -12.18 -2.99
N SER A 7 2.97 -12.69 -2.27
CA SER A 7 3.22 -12.30 -0.87
C SER A 7 3.49 -10.79 -0.68
N HIS A 8 3.86 -10.08 -1.75
CA HIS A 8 4.26 -8.67 -1.72
C HIS A 8 3.33 -7.75 -2.53
N CYS A 9 2.27 -8.28 -3.12
CA CYS A 9 1.37 -7.52 -3.98
C CYS A 9 0.00 -8.19 -3.99
N SER A 10 -1.04 -7.47 -3.59
CA SER A 10 -2.44 -7.91 -3.65
C SER A 10 -3.19 -7.09 -4.69
N VAL A 11 -4.00 -7.77 -5.51
CA VAL A 11 -4.80 -7.13 -6.56
C VAL A 11 -6.27 -7.45 -6.33
N ALA A 12 -7.08 -6.40 -6.15
CA ALA A 12 -8.52 -6.50 -5.96
C ALA A 12 -9.26 -5.65 -6.98
N GLN A 13 -10.45 -6.11 -7.37
CA GLN A 13 -11.40 -5.33 -8.16
C GLN A 13 -12.47 -4.79 -7.22
N VAL A 14 -12.73 -3.50 -7.31
CA VAL A 14 -13.73 -2.81 -6.50
C VAL A 14 -14.73 -2.10 -7.40
N GLU A 15 -16.00 -2.34 -7.16
CA GLU A 15 -17.08 -1.60 -7.81
C GLU A 15 -17.44 -0.39 -6.96
N LEU A 16 -17.16 0.80 -7.49
CA LEU A 16 -17.57 2.07 -6.89
C LEU A 16 -18.84 2.56 -7.59
N ARG A 17 -19.56 3.50 -6.95
CA ARG A 17 -20.69 4.21 -7.61
C ARG A 17 -20.27 4.88 -8.92
N THR A 18 -19.01 5.27 -9.01
CA THR A 18 -18.40 5.93 -10.17
C THR A 18 -17.86 4.95 -11.22
N GLY A 19 -18.03 3.64 -11.00
CA GLY A 19 -17.63 2.55 -11.87
C GLY A 19 -16.57 1.65 -11.27
N LEU A 20 -16.05 0.75 -12.10
CA LEU A 20 -15.09 -0.26 -11.69
C LEU A 20 -13.68 0.35 -11.52
N VAL A 21 -12.94 -0.06 -10.50
CA VAL A 21 -11.51 0.22 -10.33
C VAL A 21 -10.76 -1.02 -9.85
N TYR A 22 -9.50 -1.16 -10.27
CA TYR A 22 -8.59 -2.17 -9.72
C TYR A 22 -7.68 -1.50 -8.70
N LEU A 23 -7.63 -2.06 -7.50
CA LEU A 23 -6.71 -1.65 -6.44
C LEU A 23 -5.55 -2.64 -6.40
N VAL A 24 -4.34 -2.11 -6.38
CA VAL A 24 -3.10 -2.85 -6.16
C VAL A 24 -2.48 -2.33 -4.88
N SER A 25 -2.32 -3.20 -3.89
CA SER A 25 -1.54 -2.91 -2.68
C SER A 25 -0.22 -3.66 -2.79
N ALA A 26 0.90 -2.95 -2.75
CA ALA A 26 2.22 -3.55 -2.90
C ALA A 26 3.18 -3.14 -1.78
N TYR A 27 4.11 -4.03 -1.47
CA TYR A 27 5.18 -3.82 -0.50
C TYR A 27 6.50 -4.24 -1.13
N PHE A 28 7.37 -3.28 -1.42
CA PHE A 28 8.68 -3.58 -1.98
C PHE A 28 9.67 -3.70 -0.83
N GLN A 29 9.97 -4.93 -0.44
CA GLN A 29 10.81 -5.21 0.71
C GLN A 29 12.18 -4.50 0.56
N TYR A 30 12.61 -3.80 1.60
CA TYR A 30 13.82 -2.98 1.56
C TYR A 30 15.09 -3.80 1.28
N SER A 31 15.18 -5.00 1.85
CA SER A 31 16.33 -5.90 1.68
C SER A 31 16.42 -6.55 0.30
N ASP A 32 15.36 -6.47 -0.50
CA ASP A 32 15.21 -7.24 -1.71
C ASP A 32 15.57 -6.39 -2.93
N ASP A 33 16.04 -7.04 -3.98
CA ASP A 33 16.14 -6.43 -5.30
C ASP A 33 14.75 -5.90 -5.72
N ILE A 34 14.69 -4.67 -6.22
CA ILE A 34 13.42 -4.05 -6.66
C ILE A 34 12.94 -4.65 -7.99
N GLN A 35 13.82 -5.21 -8.80
CA GLN A 35 13.52 -5.64 -10.16
C GLN A 35 12.42 -6.72 -10.25
N PRO A 36 12.40 -7.77 -9.40
CA PRO A 36 11.27 -8.71 -9.34
C PRO A 36 9.92 -8.03 -9.05
N HIS A 37 9.89 -7.04 -8.15
CA HIS A 37 8.68 -6.31 -7.80
C HIS A 37 8.19 -5.45 -8.97
N ILE A 38 9.09 -4.73 -9.64
CA ILE A 38 8.77 -3.95 -10.85
C ILE A 38 8.22 -4.87 -11.94
N ARG A 39 8.92 -5.96 -12.28
CA ARG A 39 8.45 -6.94 -13.29
C ARG A 39 7.10 -7.54 -12.94
N HIS A 40 6.80 -7.72 -11.65
CA HIS A 40 5.50 -8.18 -11.23
C HIS A 40 4.42 -7.12 -11.51
N LEU A 41 4.62 -5.86 -11.12
CA LEU A 41 3.69 -4.78 -11.44
C LEU A 41 3.53 -4.57 -12.96
N GLU A 42 4.57 -4.76 -13.76
CA GLU A 42 4.46 -4.72 -15.21
C GLU A 42 3.49 -5.78 -15.74
N ARG A 43 3.56 -7.01 -15.23
CA ARG A 43 2.63 -8.08 -15.59
C ARG A 43 1.20 -7.76 -15.14
N VAL A 44 1.03 -7.18 -13.95
CA VAL A 44 -0.29 -6.73 -13.47
C VAL A 44 -0.87 -5.68 -14.40
N LEU A 45 -0.08 -4.65 -14.75
CA LEU A 45 -0.54 -3.57 -15.63
C LEU A 45 -0.82 -4.04 -17.06
N GLU A 46 -0.04 -4.99 -17.60
CA GLU A 46 -0.34 -5.57 -18.92
C GLU A 46 -1.63 -6.41 -18.88
N ALA A 47 -1.84 -7.21 -17.82
CA ALA A 47 -3.08 -7.97 -17.65
C ALA A 47 -4.31 -7.04 -17.46
N LEU A 48 -4.10 -5.84 -16.94
CA LEU A 48 -5.13 -4.82 -16.70
C LEU A 48 -5.10 -3.69 -17.72
N LYS A 49 -4.52 -3.91 -18.91
CA LYS A 49 -4.36 -2.88 -19.93
C LYS A 49 -5.68 -2.22 -20.29
N GLY A 50 -5.69 -0.89 -20.25
CA GLY A 50 -6.88 -0.07 -20.52
C GLY A 50 -7.91 -0.04 -19.39
N LYS A 51 -7.66 -0.70 -18.26
CA LYS A 51 -8.50 -0.64 -17.06
C LYS A 51 -8.03 0.50 -16.14
N PRO A 52 -8.94 1.11 -15.36
CA PRO A 52 -8.57 2.02 -14.28
C PRO A 52 -7.90 1.26 -13.14
N VAL A 53 -6.64 1.61 -12.84
CA VAL A 53 -5.83 1.00 -11.78
C VAL A 53 -5.33 2.08 -10.82
N ILE A 54 -5.40 1.79 -9.53
CA ILE A 54 -4.75 2.53 -8.44
C ILE A 54 -3.75 1.59 -7.78
N ILE A 55 -2.54 2.07 -7.52
CA ILE A 55 -1.48 1.33 -6.84
C ILE A 55 -1.11 2.11 -5.58
N ALA A 56 -1.33 1.53 -4.41
CA ALA A 56 -0.77 1.99 -3.15
C ALA A 56 0.45 1.11 -2.83
N VAL A 57 1.63 1.70 -2.73
CA VAL A 57 2.87 0.94 -2.58
C VAL A 57 3.77 1.55 -1.53
N ASP A 58 4.19 0.74 -0.56
CA ASP A 58 5.41 1.03 0.21
C ASP A 58 6.60 0.67 -0.67
N THR A 59 7.29 1.69 -1.16
CA THR A 59 8.38 1.54 -2.11
C THR A 59 9.71 1.26 -1.43
N ASN A 60 9.85 1.54 -0.13
CA ASN A 60 11.12 1.63 0.57
C ASN A 60 12.20 2.42 -0.22
N THR A 61 11.76 3.45 -0.96
CA THR A 61 12.58 4.20 -1.92
C THR A 61 12.30 5.69 -1.75
N HIS A 62 13.35 6.52 -1.85
CA HIS A 62 13.20 7.97 -1.80
C HIS A 62 13.24 8.54 -3.21
N SER A 63 12.26 9.39 -3.54
CA SER A 63 12.20 10.14 -4.79
C SER A 63 11.51 11.48 -4.56
N SER A 64 11.94 12.50 -5.31
CA SER A 64 11.24 13.78 -5.37
C SER A 64 9.84 13.64 -5.99
N LEU A 65 9.56 12.58 -6.76
CA LEU A 65 8.24 12.32 -7.35
C LEU A 65 7.13 12.18 -6.31
N TRP A 66 7.46 11.65 -5.12
CA TRP A 66 6.57 11.57 -3.97
C TRP A 66 7.09 12.38 -2.78
N HIS A 67 7.77 13.50 -3.09
CA HIS A 67 8.16 14.53 -2.12
C HIS A 67 9.13 14.05 -1.03
N SER A 68 10.00 13.08 -1.33
CA SER A 68 11.16 12.86 -0.45
C SER A 68 12.06 14.09 -0.43
N ARG A 69 12.62 14.41 0.73
CA ARG A 69 13.50 15.57 0.88
C ARG A 69 14.83 15.35 0.17
N ASP A 70 15.42 16.44 -0.26
CA ASP A 70 16.68 16.47 -0.99
C ASP A 70 17.85 15.82 -0.24
N GLU A 71 17.87 15.95 1.09
CA GLU A 71 18.88 15.32 1.96
C GLU A 71 18.71 13.79 2.02
N GLN A 72 17.50 13.29 1.80
CA GLN A 72 17.18 11.86 1.82
C GLN A 72 17.52 11.17 0.49
N LEU A 73 17.76 11.95 -0.57
CA LEU A 73 18.11 11.45 -1.90
C LEU A 73 19.62 11.29 -2.11
N ARG A 74 20.44 11.98 -1.33
CA ARG A 74 21.90 12.04 -1.51
C ARG A 74 22.64 11.14 -0.51
N GLY A 75 23.79 10.60 -0.94
CA GLY A 75 24.69 9.85 -0.04
C GLY A 75 24.15 8.52 0.46
N ARG A 76 23.08 7.99 -0.15
CA ARG A 76 22.41 6.74 0.23
C ARG A 76 23.10 5.48 -0.33
N GLY A 77 24.12 5.67 -1.16
CA GLY A 77 24.84 4.60 -1.84
C GLY A 77 24.16 4.15 -3.13
N ARG A 78 24.96 3.48 -3.96
CA ARG A 78 24.61 3.08 -5.32
C ARG A 78 23.32 2.23 -5.41
N ALA A 79 23.12 1.30 -4.49
CA ALA A 79 21.93 0.44 -4.51
C ALA A 79 20.62 1.23 -4.33
N ALA A 80 20.64 2.27 -3.50
CA ALA A 80 19.47 3.13 -3.31
C ALA A 80 19.20 4.02 -4.54
N GLU A 81 20.26 4.50 -5.20
CA GLU A 81 20.17 5.25 -6.46
C GLU A 81 19.61 4.39 -7.59
N GLU A 82 20.17 3.20 -7.81
CA GLU A 82 19.69 2.24 -8.82
C GLU A 82 18.23 1.84 -8.56
N ARG A 83 17.85 1.66 -7.29
CA ARG A 83 16.46 1.38 -6.89
C ARG A 83 15.51 2.52 -7.25
N ARG A 84 15.90 3.76 -6.94
CA ARG A 84 15.13 4.97 -7.30
C ARG A 84 14.98 5.08 -8.81
N GLU A 85 16.08 5.03 -9.55
CA GLU A 85 16.09 5.19 -11.00
C GLU A 85 15.23 4.13 -11.69
N ALA A 86 15.30 2.86 -11.25
CA ALA A 86 14.48 1.80 -11.79
C ALA A 86 12.97 2.06 -11.58
N LEU A 87 12.58 2.53 -10.38
CA LEU A 87 11.18 2.79 -10.07
C LEU A 87 10.65 4.03 -10.81
N GLU A 88 11.43 5.11 -10.88
CA GLU A 88 11.09 6.32 -11.64
C GLU A 88 10.94 6.00 -13.14
N ALA A 89 11.89 5.24 -13.70
CA ALA A 89 11.83 4.80 -15.09
C ALA A 89 10.59 3.94 -15.36
N PHE A 90 10.24 3.02 -14.46
CA PHE A 90 9.01 2.23 -14.56
C PHE A 90 7.75 3.11 -14.57
N ILE A 91 7.65 4.07 -13.64
CA ILE A 91 6.50 4.99 -13.55
C ILE A 91 6.34 5.77 -14.86
N ILE A 92 7.43 6.32 -15.39
CA ILE A 92 7.44 7.07 -16.66
C ILE A 92 7.05 6.16 -17.83
N ALA A 93 7.68 4.99 -17.94
CA ALA A 93 7.46 4.05 -19.03
C ALA A 93 6.01 3.53 -19.10
N LYS A 94 5.36 3.35 -17.93
CA LYS A 94 3.95 2.95 -17.86
C LYS A 94 2.97 4.13 -17.88
N GLY A 95 3.47 5.37 -17.91
CA GLY A 95 2.66 6.59 -17.94
C GLY A 95 1.74 6.71 -16.72
N LEU A 96 2.21 6.24 -15.56
CA LEU A 96 1.49 6.34 -14.28
C LEU A 96 1.55 7.77 -13.75
N ILE A 97 0.49 8.18 -13.06
CA ILE A 97 0.42 9.45 -12.34
C ILE A 97 0.80 9.19 -10.89
N VAL A 98 1.70 10.01 -10.34
CA VAL A 98 1.99 10.06 -8.91
C VAL A 98 1.02 11.03 -8.25
N ASN A 99 0.26 10.57 -7.26
CA ASN A 99 -0.85 11.33 -6.66
C ASN A 99 -0.49 11.89 -5.26
N ASN A 100 0.70 11.61 -4.75
CA ASN A 100 1.20 12.18 -3.50
C ASN A 100 1.13 13.71 -3.58
N SER A 101 0.54 14.34 -2.57
CA SER A 101 0.40 15.80 -2.51
C SER A 101 1.56 16.42 -1.76
N GLU A 102 2.08 17.52 -2.30
CA GLU A 102 3.13 18.32 -1.66
C GLU A 102 2.57 19.00 -0.41
N GLY A 103 3.42 19.17 0.61
CA GLY A 103 3.07 19.85 1.86
C GLY A 103 2.37 18.97 2.91
N GLU A 104 2.09 17.71 2.59
CA GLU A 104 1.62 16.72 3.56
C GLU A 104 2.76 16.22 4.46
N PRO A 105 2.45 15.75 5.69
CA PRO A 105 3.44 15.10 6.56
C PRO A 105 4.16 13.91 5.91
N ASP A 106 5.35 13.57 6.44
CA ASP A 106 6.11 12.40 5.98
C ASP A 106 5.29 11.09 6.09
N THR A 107 5.35 10.18 5.13
CA THR A 107 4.54 8.94 5.18
C THR A 107 5.01 7.94 6.22
N ILE A 108 6.28 8.01 6.66
CA ILE A 108 6.81 7.27 7.80
C ILE A 108 7.47 8.23 8.80
N CYS A 109 7.24 7.99 10.09
CA CYS A 109 7.88 8.70 11.19
C CYS A 109 8.29 7.69 12.27
N SER A 110 9.59 7.47 12.39
CA SER A 110 10.18 6.56 13.39
C SER A 110 11.15 7.32 14.29
N PRO A 111 11.63 6.73 15.40
CA PRO A 111 12.70 7.32 16.20
C PRO A 111 13.98 7.65 15.42
N ASN A 112 14.21 6.96 14.31
CA ASN A 112 15.38 7.14 13.44
C ASN A 112 15.19 8.27 12.41
N GLY A 113 14.04 8.94 12.43
CA GLY A 113 13.69 10.01 11.52
C GLY A 113 12.41 9.74 10.74
N ALA A 114 12.00 10.76 9.99
CA ALA A 114 10.79 10.76 9.19
C ALA A 114 11.13 10.94 7.71
N SER A 115 10.36 10.30 6.83
CA SER A 115 10.58 10.35 5.38
C SER A 115 9.36 9.94 4.55
N ASN A 116 9.44 10.12 3.24
CA ASN A 116 8.42 9.70 2.29
C ASN A 116 8.88 8.47 1.50
N ILE A 117 8.28 7.31 1.77
CA ILE A 117 8.56 6.06 1.05
C ILE A 117 7.30 5.35 0.55
N ASP A 118 6.12 5.86 0.89
CA ASP A 118 4.84 5.34 0.42
C ASP A 118 4.32 6.18 -0.76
N ALA A 119 4.01 5.54 -1.89
CA ALA A 119 3.54 6.21 -3.10
C ALA A 119 2.12 5.75 -3.47
N THR A 120 1.30 6.70 -3.92
CA THR A 120 -0.01 6.44 -4.52
C THR A 120 0.04 6.73 -6.01
N LEU A 121 0.04 5.67 -6.82
CA LEU A 121 0.11 5.75 -8.28
C LEU A 121 -1.25 5.45 -8.91
N SER A 122 -1.50 5.97 -10.11
CA SER A 122 -2.72 5.66 -10.84
C SER A 122 -2.52 5.68 -12.36
N THR A 123 -3.36 4.92 -13.07
CA THR A 123 -3.52 5.11 -14.52
C THR A 123 -4.26 6.41 -14.80
N ARG A 124 -3.99 7.05 -15.95
CA ARG A 124 -4.56 8.35 -16.34
C ARG A 124 -6.09 8.45 -16.31
N SER A 125 -6.81 7.34 -16.41
CA SER A 125 -8.28 7.31 -16.35
C SER A 125 -8.84 7.50 -14.93
N VAL A 126 -8.00 7.43 -13.90
CA VAL A 126 -8.40 7.61 -12.50
C VAL A 126 -8.03 9.01 -12.04
N LYS A 127 -8.99 9.71 -11.44
CA LYS A 127 -8.73 10.98 -10.76
C LYS A 127 -8.73 10.75 -9.27
N ILE A 128 -7.62 11.10 -8.63
CA ILE A 128 -7.49 11.10 -7.17
C ILE A 128 -7.63 12.55 -6.69
N GLY A 129 -8.42 12.74 -5.63
CA GLY A 129 -8.57 14.02 -4.94
C GLY A 129 -8.44 13.84 -3.43
N ASP A 130 -8.35 14.95 -2.70
CA ASP A 130 -8.29 14.96 -1.23
C ASP A 130 -7.24 13.99 -0.66
N TRP A 131 -6.08 13.90 -1.31
CA TRP A 131 -4.99 13.05 -0.85
C TRP A 131 -4.34 13.68 0.39
N ARG A 132 -4.30 12.93 1.50
CA ARG A 132 -3.84 13.39 2.81
C ARG A 132 -3.01 12.33 3.52
N VAL A 133 -2.06 12.78 4.34
CA VAL A 133 -1.34 11.95 5.31
C VAL A 133 -1.83 12.32 6.71
N HIS A 134 -2.28 11.32 7.47
CA HIS A 134 -2.80 11.52 8.83
C HIS A 134 -1.77 11.12 9.86
N GLU A 135 -1.47 12.05 10.77
CA GLU A 135 -0.62 11.83 11.92
C GLU A 135 -1.42 11.22 13.09
N ASP A 136 -0.76 10.42 13.92
CA ASP A 136 -1.29 9.90 15.19
C ASP A 136 -2.60 9.08 15.12
N VAL A 137 -2.97 8.59 13.93
CA VAL A 137 -4.15 7.72 13.74
C VAL A 137 -3.81 6.25 13.99
N SER A 138 -2.58 5.85 13.72
CA SER A 138 -2.09 4.48 13.85
C SER A 138 -0.92 4.43 14.82
N THR A 139 -0.74 3.29 15.48
CA THR A 139 0.44 2.99 16.30
C THR A 139 1.64 2.50 15.47
N SER A 140 1.48 2.44 14.14
CA SER A 140 2.55 2.14 13.19
C SER A 140 3.43 3.37 12.99
N ASP A 141 4.72 3.15 12.72
CA ASP A 141 5.61 4.22 12.25
C ASP A 141 5.17 4.76 10.88
N HIS A 142 4.46 3.95 10.08
CA HIS A 142 3.80 4.43 8.86
C HIS A 142 2.50 5.16 9.19
N ARG A 143 2.34 6.33 8.59
CA ARG A 143 1.14 7.18 8.70
C ARG A 143 0.06 6.73 7.72
N LEU A 144 -1.19 6.92 8.11
CA LEU A 144 -2.33 6.57 7.27
C LEU A 144 -2.41 7.57 6.10
N ILE A 145 -2.48 7.05 4.87
CA ILE A 145 -2.80 7.84 3.68
C ILE A 145 -4.27 7.64 3.34
N THR A 146 -4.99 8.74 3.09
CA THR A 146 -6.37 8.70 2.58
C THR A 146 -6.49 9.52 1.31
N PHE A 147 -7.42 9.14 0.44
CA PHE A 147 -7.76 9.92 -0.75
C PHE A 147 -9.17 9.56 -1.25
N ALA A 148 -9.74 10.44 -2.06
CA ALA A 148 -11.00 10.23 -2.76
C ALA A 148 -10.76 9.82 -4.22
N VAL A 149 -11.52 8.82 -4.70
CA VAL A 149 -11.56 8.47 -6.12
C VAL A 149 -12.67 9.29 -6.79
N LEU A 150 -12.28 10.34 -7.50
CA LEU A 150 -13.18 11.23 -8.24
C LEU A 150 -13.51 10.59 -9.59
N GLY A 151 -14.79 10.50 -9.94
CA GLY A 151 -15.29 9.54 -10.93
C GLY A 151 -14.56 9.51 -12.30
N GLY A 152 -14.36 8.28 -12.79
CA GLY A 152 -13.73 7.96 -14.08
C GLY A 152 -13.92 6.50 -14.53
N GLY A 153 -14.85 5.74 -13.93
CA GLY A 153 -15.03 4.33 -14.23
C GLY A 153 -15.89 4.10 -15.48
N THR A 154 -15.36 3.35 -16.44
CA THR A 154 -16.14 2.78 -17.54
C THR A 154 -17.05 1.68 -16.99
N ARG A 155 -18.34 1.71 -17.33
CA ARG A 155 -19.28 0.62 -16.99
C ARG A 155 -18.96 -0.61 -17.82
N LEU A 156 -18.38 -1.65 -17.22
CA LEU A 156 -18.37 -2.99 -17.80
C LEU A 156 -18.68 -4.04 -16.74
N GLY A 157 -19.53 -4.98 -17.15
CA GLY A 157 -20.28 -5.91 -16.31
C GLY A 157 -19.49 -6.99 -15.58
N GLY A 158 -20.24 -7.68 -14.73
CA GLY A 158 -19.77 -8.38 -13.53
C GLY A 158 -18.85 -9.58 -13.73
N GLY A 159 -18.12 -9.88 -12.66
CA GLY A 159 -17.32 -11.09 -12.46
C GLY A 159 -17.36 -11.51 -10.99
N ARG A 160 -17.62 -12.79 -10.74
CA ARG A 160 -17.82 -13.45 -9.44
C ARG A 160 -16.52 -13.61 -8.63
N SER A 161 -16.68 -13.66 -7.30
CA SER A 161 -15.69 -13.97 -6.27
C SER A 161 -15.23 -15.44 -6.29
N VAL A 162 -13.95 -15.68 -5.93
CA VAL A 162 -13.44 -16.98 -5.40
C VAL A 162 -12.25 -16.71 -4.46
N ASP A 163 -12.17 -17.53 -3.41
CA ASP A 163 -11.51 -17.46 -2.10
C ASP A 163 -9.97 -17.33 -1.99
N GLU A 164 -9.52 -16.96 -0.76
CA GLU A 164 -8.14 -16.70 -0.29
C GLU A 164 -7.33 -17.95 0.11
N GLU A 165 -5.98 -17.85 0.03
CA GLU A 165 -5.04 -18.47 0.98
C GLU A 165 -3.89 -17.50 1.32
N PRO A 166 -3.37 -17.47 2.57
CA PRO A 166 -2.49 -16.41 3.04
C PRO A 166 -0.98 -16.69 2.88
N ALA A 167 -0.20 -15.63 2.72
CA ALA A 167 1.27 -15.64 2.76
C ALA A 167 1.83 -15.77 4.21
N ARG A 168 3.09 -16.21 4.31
CA ARG A 168 3.81 -16.53 5.56
C ARG A 168 4.82 -15.44 5.96
N PHE A 169 5.05 -15.30 7.27
CA PHE A 169 6.09 -14.49 7.93
C PHE A 169 6.98 -15.37 8.84
N ARG A 170 8.07 -14.83 9.38
CA ARG A 170 9.02 -15.52 10.28
C ARG A 170 8.96 -14.94 11.69
N ASP A 171 8.91 -15.81 12.69
CA ASP A 171 7.87 -15.68 13.69
C ASP A 171 8.06 -16.50 14.99
N ARG A 172 9.29 -16.56 15.50
CA ARG A 172 9.61 -17.47 16.62
C ARG A 172 8.82 -17.13 17.88
N GLY A 173 7.97 -18.08 18.32
CA GLY A 173 7.31 -18.09 19.62
C GLY A 173 5.85 -17.61 19.64
N VAL A 174 5.31 -17.13 18.52
CA VAL A 174 3.93 -16.63 18.44
C VAL A 174 2.99 -17.75 17.98
N ASP A 175 1.84 -17.90 18.65
CA ASP A 175 0.76 -18.75 18.16
C ASP A 175 -0.01 -18.02 17.04
N TRP A 176 0.39 -18.28 15.80
CA TRP A 176 -0.24 -17.66 14.62
C TRP A 176 -1.65 -18.12 14.33
N ALA A 177 -2.02 -19.32 14.77
CA ALA A 177 -3.38 -19.80 14.58
C ALA A 177 -4.33 -18.99 15.49
N ALA A 178 -3.94 -18.82 16.76
CA ALA A 178 -4.66 -17.96 17.70
C ALA A 178 -4.66 -16.50 17.23
N PHE A 179 -3.49 -15.95 16.85
CA PHE A 179 -3.38 -14.58 16.37
C PHE A 179 -4.31 -14.32 15.17
N ARG A 180 -4.30 -15.21 14.16
CA ARG A 180 -5.14 -15.05 12.96
C ARG A 180 -6.62 -15.16 13.27
N SER A 181 -7.01 -16.13 14.11
CA SER A 181 -8.39 -16.32 14.53
C SER A 181 -8.92 -15.08 15.26
N ASP A 182 -8.17 -14.61 16.26
CA ASP A 182 -8.57 -13.48 17.09
C ASP A 182 -8.57 -12.16 16.32
N LEU A 183 -7.59 -11.96 15.43
CA LEU A 183 -7.57 -10.80 14.55
C LEU A 183 -8.75 -10.81 13.58
N SER A 184 -9.06 -11.96 12.97
CA SER A 184 -10.20 -12.09 12.07
C SER A 184 -11.52 -11.73 12.77
N LEU A 185 -11.74 -12.23 13.99
CA LEU A 185 -12.91 -11.90 14.80
C LEU A 185 -13.01 -10.40 15.11
N ARG A 186 -11.91 -9.78 15.53
CA ARG A 186 -11.89 -8.36 15.90
C ARG A 186 -12.02 -7.44 14.70
N VAL A 187 -11.33 -7.73 13.59
CA VAL A 187 -11.44 -6.98 12.34
C VAL A 187 -12.84 -7.11 11.74
N GLY A 188 -13.46 -8.28 11.84
CA GLY A 188 -14.85 -8.51 11.41
C GLY A 188 -15.90 -7.67 12.15
N SER A 189 -15.55 -7.11 13.32
CA SER A 189 -16.42 -6.21 14.08
C SER A 189 -16.24 -4.72 13.74
N ILE A 190 -15.25 -4.37 12.92
CA ILE A 190 -14.96 -2.98 12.55
C ILE A 190 -16.02 -2.48 11.56
N SER A 191 -16.69 -1.38 11.90
CA SER A 191 -17.62 -0.72 10.99
C SER A 191 -16.87 0.07 9.92
N PHE A 192 -16.85 -0.47 8.70
CA PHE A 192 -16.32 0.21 7.50
C PHE A 192 -17.21 1.37 7.00
N GLN A 193 -18.31 1.67 7.70
CA GLN A 193 -19.12 2.88 7.45
C GLN A 193 -18.58 4.12 8.20
N ALA A 194 -17.62 3.93 9.12
CA ALA A 194 -16.93 5.03 9.79
C ALA A 194 -15.91 5.71 8.86
N SER A 195 -15.33 6.83 9.31
CA SER A 195 -14.24 7.48 8.58
C SER A 195 -13.00 6.60 8.52
N ALA A 196 -12.15 6.80 7.51
CA ALA A 196 -10.95 5.98 7.30
C ALA A 196 -10.01 6.02 8.52
N GLU A 197 -9.93 7.15 9.21
CA GLU A 197 -9.13 7.32 10.41
C GLU A 197 -9.66 6.47 11.56
N LYS A 198 -10.99 6.44 11.75
CA LYS A 198 -11.62 5.59 12.78
C LYS A 198 -11.43 4.12 12.47
N VAL A 199 -11.57 3.71 11.21
CA VAL A 199 -11.35 2.33 10.76
C VAL A 199 -9.89 1.94 10.99
N CYS A 200 -8.94 2.80 10.62
CA CYS A 200 -7.50 2.56 10.81
C CYS A 200 -7.14 2.45 12.29
N GLY A 201 -7.57 3.39 13.13
CA GLY A 201 -7.32 3.34 14.56
C GLY A 201 -7.91 2.09 15.23
N ALA A 202 -9.11 1.68 14.82
CA ALA A 202 -9.73 0.44 15.30
C ALA A 202 -8.95 -0.82 14.85
N PHE A 203 -8.48 -0.83 13.60
CA PHE A 203 -7.66 -1.92 13.07
C PHE A 203 -6.32 -2.03 13.80
N SER A 204 -5.60 -0.92 13.97
CA SER A 204 -4.33 -0.89 14.71
C SER A 204 -4.52 -1.33 16.16
N SER A 205 -5.61 -0.89 16.81
CA SER A 205 -5.96 -1.34 18.16
C SER A 205 -6.24 -2.84 18.23
N ALA A 206 -6.92 -3.40 17.23
CA ALA A 206 -7.17 -4.84 17.15
C ALA A 206 -5.86 -5.62 17.00
N VAL A 207 -4.97 -5.21 16.10
CA VAL A 207 -3.66 -5.84 15.90
C VAL A 207 -2.84 -5.83 17.18
N VAL A 208 -2.71 -4.68 17.85
CA VAL A 208 -1.94 -4.56 19.10
C VAL A 208 -2.54 -5.43 20.21
N SER A 209 -3.86 -5.42 20.36
CA SER A 209 -4.54 -6.23 21.38
C SER A 209 -4.29 -7.72 21.18
N VAL A 210 -4.35 -8.20 19.95
CA VAL A 210 -4.13 -9.62 19.63
C VAL A 210 -2.66 -10.00 19.79
N ALA A 211 -1.74 -9.11 19.40
CA ALA A 211 -0.31 -9.33 19.58
C ALA A 211 0.06 -9.56 21.06
N ILE A 212 -0.47 -8.72 21.96
CA ILE A 212 -0.27 -8.85 23.41
C ILE A 212 -0.79 -10.20 23.92
N VAL A 213 -2.01 -10.59 23.53
CA VAL A 213 -2.63 -11.85 23.98
C VAL A 213 -1.89 -13.08 23.44
N SER A 214 -1.30 -12.97 22.25
CA SER A 214 -0.59 -14.07 21.58
C SER A 214 0.89 -14.19 22.01
N GLY A 215 1.33 -13.41 22.99
CA GLY A 215 2.70 -13.43 23.51
C GLY A 215 3.73 -12.73 22.62
N ALA A 216 3.31 -11.87 21.69
CA ALA A 216 4.22 -11.05 20.91
C ALA A 216 4.66 -9.83 21.73
N GLU A 217 5.96 -9.72 22.01
CA GLU A 217 6.54 -8.56 22.68
C GLU A 217 6.83 -7.45 21.66
N LYS A 218 6.51 -6.20 22.04
CA LYS A 218 6.89 -5.01 21.29
C LYS A 218 8.38 -4.74 21.54
N ILE A 219 9.17 -4.57 20.49
CA ILE A 219 10.53 -4.00 20.59
C ILE A 219 10.41 -2.49 20.78
#